data_AF-A0A955WUV5-F1
#
_entry.id   AF-A0A955WUV5-F1
#
_cell.length_a   1.000
_cell.length_b   1.000
_cell.length_c   1.000
_cell.angle_alpha   90.00
_cell.angle_beta   90.00
_cell.angle_gamma   90.00
#
_symmetry.space_group_name_H-M   'P 1'
#
loop_
_entity.id
_entity.type
_entity.pdbx_description
1 polymer ?
#
loop_
_entity_poly.entity_id
_entity_poly.type
_entity_poly.pdbx_seq_one_letter_code
_entity_poly.pdbx_strand_id
1 'polypeptide(L)'
;YHEKFAKPGLALMELAEPLKGQPKFSEKIDFTWFELWHHEGRRARHGASMMGPDITHWHGTYEIARNFYTEFVPELRELIHRGETSADASKKSAAEKLKAKLDEVLNSKNHQWFLNKMDPAEKARRAKRQADFKARYSK
;
A
#
# COMPACT_ATOMS: atom_id res chain seq x y z
N TYR A 1 10.78 -3.03 1.80
CA TYR A 1 9.72 -3.39 2.76
C TYR A 1 9.46 -2.26 3.77
N HIS A 2 10.43 -1.91 4.62
CA HIS A 2 10.21 -0.96 5.73
C HIS A 2 9.66 0.42 5.33
N GLU A 3 10.36 1.15 4.47
CA GLU A 3 9.93 2.50 4.04
C GLU A 3 8.71 2.49 3.13
N LYS A 4 8.54 1.40 2.36
CA LYS A 4 7.48 1.31 1.35
C LYS A 4 6.18 0.76 1.90
N PHE A 5 6.18 -0.09 2.92
CA PHE A 5 4.94 -0.75 3.36
C PHE A 5 4.77 -0.68 4.88
N ALA A 6 5.79 -1.08 5.65
CA ALA A 6 5.63 -1.23 7.10
C ALA A 6 5.40 0.11 7.82
N LYS A 7 6.26 1.11 7.60
CA LYS A 7 6.11 2.44 8.22
C LYS A 7 4.80 3.14 7.80
N PRO A 8 4.48 3.29 6.50
CA PRO A 8 3.24 3.95 6.10
C PRO A 8 2.00 3.16 6.53
N GLY A 9 2.02 1.83 6.44
CA GLY A 9 0.89 0.99 6.84
C GLY A 9 0.61 1.04 8.34
N LEU A 10 1.64 1.10 9.19
CA LEU A 10 1.47 1.28 10.62
C LEU A 10 0.80 2.63 10.94
N ALA A 11 1.29 3.72 10.34
CA ALA A 11 0.71 5.04 10.50
C ALA A 11 -0.76 5.10 10.03
N LEU A 12 -1.10 4.38 8.95
CA LEU A 12 -2.49 4.26 8.49
C LEU A 12 -3.36 3.47 9.47
N MET A 13 -2.86 2.36 10.02
CA MET A 13 -3.59 1.57 11.01
C MET A 13 -3.82 2.31 12.32
N GLU A 14 -2.84 3.10 12.79
CA GLU A 14 -2.99 3.95 13.98
C GLU A 14 -4.11 4.99 13.79
N LEU A 15 -4.18 5.62 12.62
CA LEU A 15 -5.25 6.56 12.29
C LEU A 15 -6.60 5.88 12.03
N ALA A 16 -6.60 4.60 11.62
CA ALA A 16 -7.81 3.82 11.41
C ALA A 16 -8.43 3.27 12.70
N GLU A 17 -7.66 3.15 13.79
CA GLU A 17 -8.12 2.57 15.05
C GLU A 17 -9.45 3.16 15.58
N PRO A 18 -9.68 4.49 15.58
CA PRO A 18 -10.95 5.07 16.05
C PRO A 18 -12.16 4.76 15.16
N LEU A 19 -11.93 4.31 13.92
CA LEU A 19 -12.97 4.00 12.93
C LEU A 19 -13.37 2.53 12.93
N LYS A 20 -12.54 1.69 13.55
CA LYS A 20 -12.74 0.24 13.66
C LYS A 20 -13.64 -0.12 14.83
N GLY A 21 -14.35 -1.24 14.68
CA GLY A 21 -15.14 -1.87 15.71
C GLY A 21 -14.29 -2.52 16.81
N GLN A 22 -14.98 -2.91 17.88
CA GLN A 22 -14.43 -3.74 18.95
C GLN A 22 -15.10 -5.13 18.90
N PRO A 23 -14.41 -6.21 19.29
CA PRO A 23 -13.02 -6.25 19.79
C PRO A 23 -11.96 -6.09 18.69
N LYS A 24 -10.68 -5.99 19.06
CA LYS A 24 -9.57 -6.09 18.08
C LYS A 24 -9.63 -7.43 17.33
N PHE A 25 -9.17 -7.44 16.07
CA PHE A 25 -9.26 -8.61 15.18
C PHE A 25 -10.69 -9.05 14.87
N SER A 26 -11.66 -8.12 14.91
CA SER A 26 -13.03 -8.37 14.48
C SER A 26 -13.31 -7.88 13.05
N GLU A 27 -12.47 -7.01 12.50
CA GLU A 27 -12.63 -6.49 11.13
C GLU A 27 -11.59 -7.11 10.19
N LYS A 28 -11.96 -7.26 8.90
CA LYS A 28 -11.09 -7.83 7.86
C LYS A 28 -9.71 -7.15 7.80
N ILE A 29 -9.69 -5.83 7.92
CA ILE A 29 -8.47 -5.01 7.85
C ILE A 29 -7.43 -5.36 8.93
N ASP A 30 -7.85 -5.88 10.07
CA ASP A 30 -6.92 -6.34 11.12
C ASP A 30 -6.08 -7.51 10.61
N PHE A 31 -6.72 -8.47 9.95
CA PHE A 31 -6.04 -9.62 9.34
C PHE A 31 -5.26 -9.20 8.11
N THR A 32 -5.81 -8.34 7.25
CA THR A 32 -5.07 -7.80 6.09
C THR A 32 -3.76 -7.15 6.52
N TRP A 33 -3.79 -6.30 7.55
CA TRP A 33 -2.57 -5.69 8.09
C TRP A 33 -1.63 -6.71 8.73
N PHE A 34 -2.17 -7.67 9.48
CA PHE A 34 -1.38 -8.74 10.08
C PHE A 34 -0.65 -9.57 9.02
N GLU A 35 -1.31 -9.93 7.92
CA GLU A 35 -0.69 -10.65 6.81
C GLU A 35 0.44 -9.84 6.16
N LEU A 36 0.20 -8.56 5.86
CA LEU A 36 1.19 -7.65 5.28
C LEU A 36 2.44 -7.50 6.17
N TRP A 37 2.23 -7.32 7.48
CA TRP A 37 3.31 -7.05 8.42
C TRP A 37 4.03 -8.32 8.90
N HIS A 38 3.25 -9.28 9.39
CA HIS A 38 3.73 -10.45 10.13
C HIS A 38 4.05 -11.61 9.21
N HIS A 39 3.15 -11.95 8.28
CA HIS A 39 3.28 -13.16 7.50
C HIS A 39 4.13 -12.90 6.25
N GLU A 40 3.64 -12.09 5.32
CA GLU A 40 4.31 -11.76 4.07
C GLU A 40 5.57 -10.91 4.32
N GLY A 41 5.45 -9.88 5.18
CA GLY A 41 6.55 -9.01 5.57
C GLY A 41 7.71 -9.72 6.27
N ARG A 42 7.43 -10.79 7.04
CA ARG A 42 8.48 -11.68 7.58
C ARG A 42 9.05 -12.56 6.48
N ARG A 43 8.22 -13.23 5.68
CA ARG A 43 8.66 -14.13 4.60
C ARG A 43 9.64 -13.42 3.66
N ALA A 44 9.31 -12.19 3.25
CA ALA A 44 10.19 -11.37 2.42
C ALA A 44 11.56 -11.13 3.06
N ARG A 45 11.61 -10.76 4.35
CA ARG A 45 12.87 -10.43 5.04
C ARG A 45 13.69 -11.68 5.38
N HIS A 46 13.02 -12.72 5.89
CA HIS A 46 13.69 -13.96 6.25
C HIS A 46 14.20 -14.69 5.00
N GLY A 47 13.39 -14.73 3.93
CA GLY A 47 13.82 -15.24 2.63
C GLY A 47 15.08 -14.53 2.13
N ALA A 48 15.16 -13.21 2.28
CA ALA A 48 16.34 -12.44 1.88
C ALA A 48 17.57 -12.84 2.71
N SER A 49 17.41 -13.01 4.02
CA SER A 49 18.51 -13.45 4.91
C SER A 49 18.98 -14.88 4.64
N MET A 50 18.09 -15.75 4.16
CA MET A 50 18.37 -17.15 3.87
C MET A 50 18.73 -17.41 2.39
N MET A 51 18.98 -16.35 1.60
CA MET A 51 19.29 -16.46 0.17
C MET A 51 18.23 -17.21 -0.63
N GLY A 52 16.96 -17.10 -0.24
CA GLY A 52 15.81 -17.68 -0.94
C GLY A 52 15.13 -16.64 -1.85
N PRO A 53 15.54 -16.50 -3.14
CA PRO A 53 15.05 -15.44 -4.01
C PRO A 53 13.54 -15.54 -4.28
N ASP A 54 13.02 -16.76 -4.42
CA ASP A 54 11.61 -17.00 -4.69
C ASP A 54 10.71 -16.62 -3.50
N ILE A 55 11.12 -17.02 -2.28
CA ILE A 55 10.46 -16.64 -1.03
C ILE A 55 10.55 -15.13 -0.77
N THR A 56 11.68 -14.53 -1.10
CA THR A 56 11.87 -13.07 -0.99
C THR A 56 10.93 -12.33 -1.93
N HIS A 57 10.86 -12.79 -3.17
CA HIS A 57 10.19 -12.06 -4.23
C HIS A 57 8.71 -12.43 -4.34
N TRP A 58 8.40 -13.63 -4.84
CA TRP A 58 7.05 -14.06 -5.18
C TRP A 58 6.19 -14.31 -3.94
N HIS A 59 6.73 -15.05 -2.97
CA HIS A 59 6.02 -15.34 -1.70
C HIS A 59 6.30 -14.32 -0.58
N GLY A 60 6.84 -13.16 -0.97
CA GLY A 60 7.19 -12.08 -0.07
C GLY A 60 6.76 -10.76 -0.67
N THR A 61 7.68 -10.04 -1.31
CA THR A 61 7.43 -8.67 -1.79
C THR A 61 6.26 -8.52 -2.76
N TYR A 62 6.00 -9.52 -3.62
CA TYR A 62 4.88 -9.51 -4.55
C TYR A 62 3.54 -9.61 -3.81
N GLU A 63 3.39 -10.56 -2.90
CA GLU A 63 2.17 -10.71 -2.09
C GLU A 63 1.90 -9.44 -1.27
N ILE A 64 2.93 -8.87 -0.63
CA ILE A 64 2.82 -7.60 0.10
C ILE A 64 2.31 -6.50 -0.82
N ALA A 65 2.90 -6.37 -2.01
CA ALA A 65 2.49 -5.34 -2.95
C ALA A 65 1.03 -5.55 -3.37
N ARG A 66 0.69 -6.76 -3.86
CA ARG A 66 -0.67 -7.09 -4.29
C ARG A 66 -1.67 -6.75 -3.20
N ASN A 67 -1.51 -7.32 -2.01
CA ASN A 67 -2.48 -7.19 -0.93
C ASN A 67 -2.54 -5.76 -0.36
N PHE A 68 -1.42 -5.02 -0.35
CA PHE A 68 -1.43 -3.61 0.06
C PHE A 68 -2.34 -2.78 -0.86
N TYR A 69 -2.26 -2.98 -2.17
CA TYR A 69 -3.04 -2.18 -3.12
C TYR A 69 -4.46 -2.71 -3.38
N THR A 70 -4.67 -4.03 -3.36
CA THR A 70 -5.95 -4.65 -3.73
C THR A 70 -6.86 -4.92 -2.55
N GLU A 71 -6.34 -5.06 -1.33
CA GLU A 71 -7.13 -5.32 -0.12
C GLU A 71 -7.06 -4.13 0.84
N PHE A 72 -5.85 -3.79 1.29
CA PHE A 72 -5.66 -2.84 2.38
C PHE A 72 -6.10 -1.42 2.02
N VAL A 73 -5.72 -0.91 0.84
CA VAL A 73 -6.13 0.43 0.40
C VAL A 73 -7.66 0.54 0.24
N PRO A 74 -8.37 -0.40 -0.43
CA PRO A 74 -9.84 -0.38 -0.46
C PRO A 74 -10.49 -0.46 0.92
N GLU A 75 -9.99 -1.30 1.83
CA GLU A 75 -10.52 -1.40 3.19
C GLU A 75 -10.37 -0.10 3.99
N LEU A 76 -9.24 0.60 3.84
CA LEU A 76 -9.05 1.93 4.41
C LEU A 76 -10.04 2.95 3.84
N ARG A 77 -10.30 2.90 2.52
CA ARG A 77 -11.29 3.78 1.88
C ARG A 77 -12.70 3.52 2.40
N GLU A 78 -13.04 2.28 2.65
CA GLU A 78 -14.34 1.92 3.26
C GLU A 78 -14.45 2.45 4.69
N LEU A 79 -13.40 2.32 5.51
CA LEU A 79 -13.38 2.92 6.84
C LEU A 79 -13.52 4.44 6.81
N ILE A 80 -12.83 5.11 5.88
CA ILE A 80 -12.96 6.55 5.66
C ILE A 80 -14.43 6.88 5.33
N HIS A 81 -15.03 6.18 4.37
CA HIS A 81 -16.41 6.43 3.96
C HIS A 81 -17.42 6.23 5.11
N ARG A 82 -17.28 5.14 5.88
CA ARG A 82 -18.07 4.90 7.11
C ARG A 82 -17.92 6.02 8.14
N GLY A 83 -16.71 6.55 8.31
CA GLY A 83 -16.46 7.65 9.23
C GLY A 83 -17.02 8.99 8.74
N GLU A 84 -16.88 9.30 7.44
CA GLU A 84 -17.43 10.52 6.82
C GLU A 84 -18.97 10.56 6.90
N THR A 85 -19.63 9.41 6.74
CA THR A 85 -21.09 9.26 6.80
C THR A 85 -21.64 9.14 8.22
N SER A 86 -20.78 8.99 9.23
CA SER A 86 -21.20 8.83 10.63
C SER A 86 -21.86 10.10 11.18
N ALA A 87 -22.83 9.97 12.10
CA ALA A 87 -23.34 11.12 12.85
C ALA A 87 -22.34 11.65 13.90
N ASP A 88 -21.35 10.84 14.27
CA ASP A 88 -20.35 11.16 15.29
C ASP A 88 -19.25 12.07 14.72
N ALA A 89 -19.13 13.29 15.25
CA ALA A 89 -18.12 14.26 14.84
C ALA A 89 -16.68 13.76 15.04
N SER A 90 -16.43 12.92 16.05
CA SER A 90 -15.11 12.35 16.29
C SER A 90 -14.71 11.38 15.17
N LYS A 91 -15.67 10.57 14.68
CA LYS A 91 -15.45 9.65 13.55
C LYS A 91 -15.25 10.40 12.24
N LYS A 92 -15.98 11.49 12.00
CA LYS A 92 -15.73 12.36 10.84
C LYS A 92 -14.31 12.92 10.86
N SER A 93 -13.87 13.47 11.99
CA SER A 93 -12.51 13.99 12.13
C SER A 93 -11.43 12.91 11.97
N ALA A 94 -11.66 11.70 12.50
CA ALA A 94 -10.76 10.58 12.30
C ALA A 94 -10.68 10.15 10.83
N ALA A 95 -11.81 10.10 10.12
CA ALA A 95 -11.86 9.78 8.70
C ALA A 95 -11.11 10.81 7.85
N GLU A 96 -11.25 12.10 8.13
CA GLU A 96 -10.51 13.16 7.44
C GLU A 96 -8.99 13.00 7.61
N LYS A 97 -8.52 12.74 8.84
CA LYS A 97 -7.09 12.49 9.11
C LYS A 97 -6.58 11.25 8.40
N LEU A 98 -7.33 10.15 8.44
CA LEU A 98 -6.96 8.92 7.77
C LEU A 98 -6.89 9.11 6.24
N LYS A 99 -7.88 9.79 5.67
CA LYS A 99 -7.93 10.13 4.24
C LYS A 99 -6.74 10.97 3.82
N ALA A 100 -6.43 12.03 4.55
CA ALA A 100 -5.28 12.87 4.28
C ALA A 100 -3.97 12.06 4.31
N LYS A 101 -3.81 11.16 5.30
CA LYS A 101 -2.63 10.30 5.37
C LYS A 101 -2.56 9.26 4.25
N LEU A 102 -3.69 8.67 3.88
CA LEU A 102 -3.76 7.72 2.76
C LEU A 102 -3.37 8.41 1.45
N ASP A 103 -3.88 9.62 1.21
CA ASP A 103 -3.54 10.41 0.03
C ASP A 103 -2.06 10.80 0.04
N GLU A 104 -1.49 11.21 1.19
CA GLU A 104 -0.06 11.47 1.33
C GLU A 104 0.78 10.24 0.95
N VAL A 105 0.44 9.07 1.51
CA VAL A 105 1.14 7.80 1.24
C VAL A 105 1.04 7.45 -0.25
N LEU A 106 -0.16 7.47 -0.83
CA LEU A 106 -0.37 7.11 -2.23
C LEU A 106 0.23 8.09 -3.22
N ASN A 107 0.41 9.36 -2.85
CA ASN A 107 1.11 10.35 -3.70
C ASN A 107 2.64 10.35 -3.49
N SER A 108 3.18 9.59 -2.54
CA SER A 108 4.62 9.47 -2.36
C SER A 108 5.31 8.78 -3.54
N LYS A 109 6.62 8.99 -3.70
CA LYS A 109 7.42 8.35 -4.76
C LYS A 109 7.31 6.81 -4.79
N ASN A 110 7.07 6.19 -3.63
CA ASN A 110 6.95 4.74 -3.49
C ASN A 110 5.63 4.17 -4.04
N HIS A 111 4.56 4.97 -4.08
CA HIS A 111 3.19 4.52 -4.32
C HIS A 111 2.46 5.25 -5.46
N GLN A 112 2.91 6.42 -5.88
CA GLN A 112 2.24 7.27 -6.89
C GLN A 112 1.92 6.56 -8.21
N TRP A 113 2.68 5.51 -8.55
CA TRP A 113 2.41 4.65 -9.70
C TRP A 113 1.02 4.01 -9.65
N PHE A 114 0.50 3.70 -8.46
CA PHE A 114 -0.83 3.12 -8.24
C PHE A 114 -1.94 4.09 -8.67
N LEU A 115 -1.66 5.40 -8.57
CA LEU A 115 -2.54 6.46 -9.05
C LEU A 115 -2.29 6.80 -10.52
N ASN A 116 -1.53 5.98 -11.24
CA ASN A 116 -1.04 6.26 -12.59
C ASN A 116 -0.27 7.60 -12.68
N LYS A 117 0.38 8.02 -11.59
CA LYS A 117 1.22 9.22 -11.55
C LYS A 117 2.68 8.83 -11.74
N MET A 118 3.38 9.63 -12.53
CA MET A 118 4.79 9.46 -12.83
C MET A 118 5.41 10.84 -13.05
N ASP A 119 6.66 11.00 -12.61
CA ASP A 119 7.44 12.20 -12.91
C ASP A 119 7.51 12.44 -14.44
N PRO A 120 7.24 13.67 -14.93
CA PRO A 120 7.22 13.96 -16.37
C PRO A 120 8.54 13.66 -17.08
N ALA A 121 9.69 13.92 -16.42
CA ALA A 121 10.99 13.63 -17.01
C ALA A 121 11.24 12.12 -17.10
N GLU A 122 10.82 11.35 -16.08
CA GLU A 122 10.85 9.89 -16.14
C GLU A 122 9.94 9.34 -17.23
N LYS A 123 8.73 9.90 -17.39
CA LYS A 123 7.80 9.52 -18.46
C LYS A 123 8.42 9.73 -19.83
N ALA A 124 9.04 10.90 -20.07
CA ALA A 124 9.74 11.19 -21.31
C ALA A 124 10.92 10.24 -21.55
N ARG A 125 11.72 9.93 -20.51
CA ARG A 125 12.83 8.98 -20.59
C ARG A 125 12.37 7.58 -20.96
N ARG A 126 11.26 7.10 -20.38
CA ARG A 126 10.67 5.79 -20.71
C ARG A 126 10.14 5.74 -22.13
N ALA A 127 9.44 6.80 -22.58
CA ALA A 127 8.95 6.89 -23.95
C ALA A 127 10.09 6.84 -24.97
N LYS A 128 11.18 7.59 -24.73
CA LYS A 128 12.38 7.55 -25.56
C LYS A 128 13.00 6.14 -25.61
N ARG A 129 13.21 5.51 -24.45
CA ARG A 129 13.76 4.13 -24.38
C ARG A 129 12.89 3.12 -25.14
N GLN A 130 11.57 3.26 -25.05
CA GLN A 130 10.64 2.40 -25.77
C GLN A 130 10.74 2.60 -27.29
N ALA A 131 10.83 3.84 -27.75
CA ALA A 131 11.03 4.16 -29.17
C ALA A 131 12.36 3.61 -29.69
N ASP A 132 13.46 3.84 -28.96
CA ASP A 132 14.79 3.33 -29.28
C ASP A 132 14.81 1.79 -29.34
N PHE A 133 14.14 1.12 -28.40
CA PHE A 133 14.01 -0.34 -28.42
C PHE A 133 13.26 -0.81 -29.67
N LYS A 134 12.07 -0.26 -29.95
CA LYS A 134 11.30 -0.64 -31.14
C LYS A 134 12.10 -0.46 -32.43
N ALA A 135 12.78 0.66 -32.58
CA ALA A 135 13.60 0.95 -33.76
C ALA A 135 14.73 -0.07 -33.99
N ARG A 136 15.30 -0.64 -32.91
CA ARG A 136 16.34 -1.68 -33.02
C ARG A 136 15.82 -3.02 -33.53
N TYR A 137 14.55 -3.34 -33.29
CA TYR A 137 13.97 -4.65 -33.54
C TYR A 137 12.87 -4.65 -34.62
N SER A 138 12.57 -3.50 -35.23
CA SER A 138 11.62 -3.38 -36.34
C SER A 138 12.26 -3.70 -37.71
N LYS A 139 13.04 -4.79 -37.78
CA LYS A 139 13.52 -5.38 -39.04
C LYS A 139 12.62 -6.55 -39.45
#